data_AF-A0A843F6S5-F1
#
_entry.id   AF-A0A843F6S5-F1
#
_cell.length_a   1.000
_cell.length_b   1.000
_cell.length_c   1.000
_cell.angle_alpha   90.00
_cell.angle_beta   90.00
_cell.angle_gamma   90.00
#
_symmetry.space_group_name_H-M   'P 1'
#
loop_
_entity.id
_entity.type
_entity.pdbx_description
1 polymer ?
#
loop_
_entity_poly.entity_id
_entity_poly.type
_entity_poly.pdbx_seq_one_letter_code
_entity_poly.pdbx_strand_id
1 'polypeptide(L)'
;LNNVYPGESRYILEPFCIENAEMEFFDLTQKPIFRKTFTLGNAKITPKGFVIGDNCVACGICKGVCPQNVPVEGEKYCIPQENCLHCGRCFEKCPMQNIERL
;
A
#
# COMPACT_ATOMS: atom_id res chain seq x y z
N LEU A 1 -19.26 24.53 6.21
CA LEU A 1 -19.46 24.73 4.75
C LEU A 1 -19.91 26.15 4.36
N ASN A 2 -20.37 27.00 5.30
CA ASN A 2 -20.74 28.40 4.99
C ASN A 2 -19.63 29.23 4.33
N ASN A 3 -18.37 28.90 4.59
CA ASN A 3 -17.22 29.59 3.99
C ASN A 3 -16.95 29.15 2.53
N VAL A 4 -17.55 28.05 2.06
CA VAL A 4 -17.36 27.51 0.70
C VAL A 4 -18.57 27.83 -0.18
N TYR A 5 -19.77 27.76 0.39
CA TYR A 5 -21.04 28.09 -0.27
C TYR A 5 -21.77 29.17 0.54
N PRO A 6 -21.49 30.46 0.29
CA PRO A 6 -22.13 31.56 1.00
C PRO A 6 -23.56 31.80 0.52
N GLY A 7 -24.41 32.33 1.40
CA GLY A 7 -25.81 32.62 1.09
C GLY A 7 -26.58 31.39 0.60
N GLU A 8 -27.40 31.56 -0.42
CA GLU A 8 -28.28 30.51 -0.96
C GLU A 8 -27.56 29.55 -1.93
N SER A 9 -26.27 29.76 -2.23
CA SER A 9 -25.53 29.02 -3.27
C SER A 9 -25.46 27.51 -3.07
N ARG A 10 -25.91 26.97 -1.94
CA ARG A 10 -25.99 25.53 -1.68
C ARG A 10 -26.87 24.76 -2.67
N TYR A 11 -27.77 25.41 -3.41
CA TYR A 11 -28.58 24.74 -4.45
C TYR A 11 -27.75 24.16 -5.61
N ILE A 12 -26.50 24.62 -5.79
CA ILE A 12 -25.57 24.08 -6.81
C ILE A 12 -24.82 22.84 -6.33
N LEU A 13 -24.98 22.44 -5.07
CA LEU A 13 -24.38 21.21 -4.56
C LEU A 13 -25.07 20.02 -5.21
N GLU A 14 -24.37 19.34 -6.11
CA GLU A 14 -24.77 18.04 -6.61
C GLU A 14 -24.04 16.97 -5.77
N PRO A 15 -24.72 16.32 -4.81
CA PRO A 15 -24.09 15.31 -3.98
C PRO A 15 -23.92 14.02 -4.79
N PHE A 16 -22.70 13.50 -4.87
CA PHE A 16 -22.48 12.10 -5.19
C PHE A 16 -22.32 11.30 -3.89
N CYS A 17 -22.82 10.06 -3.88
CA CYS A 17 -22.73 9.16 -2.74
C CYS A 17 -21.76 8.02 -3.07
N ILE A 18 -20.77 7.80 -2.20
CA ILE A 18 -19.97 6.58 -2.19
C ILE A 18 -20.46 5.75 -1.02
N GLU A 19 -21.28 4.74 -1.31
CA GLU A 19 -21.85 3.86 -0.27
C GLU A 19 -20.80 2.85 0.24
N ASN A 20 -20.06 2.22 -0.68
CA ASN A 20 -19.03 1.23 -0.37
C ASN A 20 -17.81 1.47 -1.26
N ALA A 21 -16.62 1.59 -0.66
CA ALA A 21 -15.37 1.72 -1.42
C ALA A 21 -14.18 1.12 -0.67
N GLU A 22 -13.27 0.48 -1.40
CA GLU A 22 -11.89 0.26 -0.95
C GLU A 22 -11.06 1.39 -1.54
N MET A 23 -10.42 2.18 -0.69
CA MET A 23 -9.57 3.30 -1.11
C MET A 23 -8.14 3.09 -0.66
N GLU A 24 -7.22 3.63 -1.44
CA GLU A 24 -5.80 3.62 -1.13
C GLU A 24 -5.21 4.97 -1.51
N PHE A 25 -4.36 5.51 -0.63
CA PHE A 25 -3.58 6.70 -0.96
C PHE A 25 -2.08 6.43 -0.79
N PHE A 26 -1.29 7.27 -1.46
CA PHE A 26 0.15 7.24 -1.48
C PHE A 26 0.64 8.60 -0.99
N ASP A 27 1.32 8.61 0.15
CA ASP A 27 1.99 9.81 0.63
C ASP A 27 3.40 9.88 0.03
N LEU A 28 3.49 10.58 -1.10
CA LEU A 28 4.74 10.83 -1.82
C LEU A 28 5.67 11.81 -1.08
N THR A 29 5.22 12.44 0.00
CA THR A 29 6.04 13.35 0.80
C THR A 29 6.91 12.60 1.82
N GLN A 30 6.60 11.33 2.11
CA GLN A 30 7.36 10.47 3.01
C GLN A 30 8.43 9.65 2.26
N LYS A 31 9.52 9.32 2.96
CA LYS A 31 10.57 8.40 2.48
C LYS A 31 10.87 7.37 3.57
N PRO A 32 10.61 6.07 3.35
CA PRO A 32 9.96 5.48 2.17
C PRO A 32 8.51 5.99 1.97
N ILE A 33 8.03 5.98 0.73
CA ILE A 33 6.64 6.35 0.39
C ILE A 33 5.71 5.51 1.25
N PHE A 34 4.78 6.19 1.92
CA PHE A 34 3.79 5.56 2.78
C PHE A 34 2.50 5.32 1.99
N ARG A 35 1.86 4.19 2.22
CA ARG A 35 0.60 3.77 1.61
C ARG A 35 -0.34 3.31 2.70
N LYS A 36 -1.61 3.65 2.53
CA LYS A 36 -2.65 3.20 3.43
C LYS A 36 -3.89 2.84 2.65
N THR A 37 -4.37 1.63 2.91
CA THR A 37 -5.65 1.14 2.44
C THR A 37 -6.69 1.30 3.55
N PHE A 38 -7.88 1.75 3.18
CA PHE A 38 -9.01 1.86 4.09
C PHE A 38 -10.30 1.66 3.32
N THR A 39 -11.40 1.42 4.04
CA THR A 39 -12.71 1.18 3.44
C THR A 39 -13.74 2.22 3.87
N LEU A 40 -14.70 2.46 2.99
CA LEU A 40 -15.96 3.13 3.30
C LEU A 40 -17.09 2.10 3.27
N GLY A 41 -18.06 2.25 4.17
CA GLY A 41 -19.21 1.35 4.29
C GLY A 41 -18.79 -0.08 4.66
N ASN A 42 -19.36 -1.05 3.94
CA ASN A 42 -19.15 -2.49 4.13
C ASN A 42 -18.13 -3.09 3.14
N ALA A 43 -17.34 -2.25 2.46
CA ALA A 43 -16.29 -2.73 1.58
C ALA A 43 -15.24 -3.55 2.36
N LYS A 44 -14.66 -4.54 1.67
CA LYS A 44 -13.56 -5.37 2.20
C LYS A 44 -12.24 -4.91 1.61
N ILE A 45 -11.17 -5.07 2.37
CA ILE A 45 -9.80 -4.84 1.87
C ILE A 45 -9.38 -6.05 1.04
N THR A 46 -8.97 -5.80 -0.18
CA THR A 46 -8.21 -6.76 -1.00
C THR A 46 -6.74 -6.65 -0.60
N PRO A 47 -6.11 -7.70 -0.04
CA PRO A 47 -4.67 -7.73 0.18
C PRO A 47 -3.93 -7.48 -1.13
N LYS A 48 -2.86 -6.71 -1.06
CA LYS A 48 -2.01 -6.39 -2.21
C LYS A 48 -0.57 -6.36 -1.75
N GLY A 49 0.33 -6.57 -2.69
CA GLY A 49 1.77 -6.51 -2.45
C GLY A 49 2.38 -7.88 -2.39
N PHE A 50 3.40 -8.01 -1.54
CA PHE A 50 4.25 -9.19 -1.53
C PHE A 50 4.58 -9.59 -0.09
N VAL A 51 4.57 -10.89 0.16
CA VAL A 51 4.94 -11.49 1.45
C VAL A 51 6.10 -12.45 1.26
N ILE A 52 6.99 -12.52 2.25
CA ILE A 52 8.12 -13.43 2.27
C ILE A 52 7.72 -14.66 3.09
N GLY A 53 7.83 -15.84 2.49
CA GLY A 53 7.52 -17.11 3.14
C GLY A 53 8.57 -17.52 4.17
N ASP A 54 8.36 -18.66 4.83
CA ASP A 54 9.21 -19.10 5.95
C ASP A 54 10.59 -19.63 5.52
N ASN A 55 10.76 -20.09 4.28
CA ASN A 55 12.04 -20.60 3.76
C ASN A 55 13.05 -19.49 3.38
N CYS A 56 12.95 -18.32 3.99
CA CYS A 56 13.85 -17.20 3.72
C CYS A 56 15.21 -17.47 4.37
N VAL A 57 16.28 -17.39 3.59
CA VAL A 57 17.67 -17.58 4.08
C VAL A 57 18.37 -16.26 4.40
N ALA A 58 17.61 -15.19 4.63
CA ALA A 58 18.12 -13.85 4.95
C ALA A 58 19.20 -13.27 4.00
N CYS A 59 19.22 -13.64 2.71
CA CYS A 59 20.27 -13.22 1.78
C CYS A 59 20.31 -11.72 1.42
N GLY A 60 19.29 -10.93 1.77
CA GLY A 60 19.26 -9.47 1.54
C GLY A 60 19.00 -8.99 0.10
N ILE A 61 18.91 -9.88 -0.90
CA ILE A 61 18.68 -9.49 -2.31
C ILE A 61 17.38 -8.68 -2.45
N CYS A 62 16.31 -9.09 -1.79
CA CYS A 62 15.01 -8.40 -1.86
C CYS A 62 15.10 -6.93 -1.41
N LYS A 63 15.93 -6.64 -0.39
CA LYS A 63 16.20 -5.30 0.11
C LYS A 63 16.97 -4.47 -0.90
N GLY A 64 18.05 -5.02 -1.48
CA GLY A 64 18.87 -4.34 -2.47
C GLY A 64 18.16 -4.03 -3.80
N VAL A 65 17.22 -4.88 -4.23
CA VAL A 65 16.44 -4.63 -5.47
C VAL A 65 15.19 -3.80 -5.24
N CYS A 66 14.82 -3.52 -3.99
CA CYS A 66 13.65 -2.72 -3.66
C CYS A 66 13.95 -1.24 -3.91
N PRO A 67 13.18 -0.53 -4.74
CA PRO A 67 13.42 0.89 -5.03
C PRO A 67 13.26 1.78 -3.79
N GLN A 68 12.59 1.30 -2.74
CA GLN A 68 12.39 2.00 -1.48
C GLN A 68 13.27 1.49 -0.34
N ASN A 69 14.08 0.44 -0.57
CA ASN A 69 14.88 -0.22 0.46
C ASN A 69 14.06 -0.69 1.70
N VAL A 70 12.81 -1.10 1.47
CA VAL A 70 11.79 -1.35 2.51
C VAL A 70 11.88 -2.69 3.22
N PRO A 71 12.24 -3.83 2.59
CA PRO A 71 12.33 -5.10 3.30
C PRO A 71 13.22 -5.00 4.54
N VAL A 72 12.66 -5.39 5.69
CA VAL A 72 13.31 -5.31 7.00
C VAL A 72 14.01 -6.62 7.28
N GLU A 73 15.22 -6.54 7.81
CA GLU A 73 16.07 -7.68 8.14
C GLU A 73 15.70 -8.29 9.49
N GLY A 74 15.90 -9.61 9.62
CA GLY A 74 15.61 -10.43 10.79
C GLY A 74 16.02 -11.88 10.51
N GLU A 75 15.50 -12.85 11.28
CA GLU A 75 15.68 -14.29 10.96
C GLU A 75 15.18 -14.62 9.54
N LYS A 76 14.06 -14.01 9.17
CA LYS A 76 13.62 -13.85 7.78
C LYS A 76 13.38 -12.37 7.48
N TYR A 77 13.47 -12.01 6.21
CA TYR A 77 13.05 -10.67 5.80
C TYR A 77 11.53 -10.54 5.87
N CYS A 78 11.07 -9.33 6.21
CA CYS A 78 9.65 -8.97 6.22
C CYS A 78 9.41 -7.73 5.34
N ILE A 79 8.27 -7.67 4.64
CA ILE A 79 7.89 -6.53 3.80
C ILE A 79 6.76 -5.76 4.50
N PRO A 80 7.03 -4.55 5.04
CA PRO A 80 5.99 -3.63 5.49
C PRO A 80 5.08 -3.24 4.32
N GLN A 81 3.79 -3.62 4.39
CA GLN A 81 2.87 -3.37 3.27
C GLN A 81 2.59 -1.88 3.07
N GLU A 82 2.62 -1.11 4.15
CA GLU A 82 2.51 0.36 4.13
C GLU A 82 3.64 1.06 3.37
N ASN A 83 4.73 0.37 3.02
CA ASN A 83 5.80 0.93 2.20
C ASN A 83 6.12 0.08 0.95
N CYS A 84 5.36 -0.99 0.69
CA CYS A 84 5.54 -1.78 -0.51
C CYS A 84 4.97 -1.01 -1.72
N LEU A 85 5.69 -0.90 -2.84
CA LEU A 85 5.15 -0.29 -4.08
C LEU A 85 4.44 -1.28 -5.00
N HIS A 86 4.35 -2.55 -4.59
CA HIS A 86 3.83 -3.64 -5.41
C HIS A 86 4.57 -3.83 -6.76
N CYS A 87 5.85 -3.42 -6.83
CA CYS A 87 6.62 -3.45 -8.08
C CYS A 87 7.12 -4.83 -8.53
N GLY A 88 7.02 -5.88 -7.71
CA GLY A 88 7.40 -7.25 -8.08
C GLY A 88 8.91 -7.55 -8.13
N ARG A 89 9.79 -6.57 -7.99
CA ARG A 89 11.25 -6.80 -8.10
C ARG A 89 11.81 -7.80 -7.08
N CYS A 90 11.31 -7.76 -5.84
CA CYS A 90 11.71 -8.74 -4.81
C CYS A 90 11.29 -10.15 -5.20
N PHE A 91 10.06 -10.31 -5.70
CA PHE A 91 9.49 -11.57 -6.18
C PHE A 91 10.33 -12.14 -7.33
N GLU A 92 10.63 -11.34 -8.35
CA GLU A 92 11.40 -11.77 -9.53
C GLU A 92 12.85 -12.16 -9.22
N LYS A 93 13.46 -11.55 -8.19
CA LYS A 93 14.89 -11.70 -7.87
C LYS A 93 15.17 -12.59 -6.69
N CYS A 94 14.14 -13.14 -6.03
CA CYS A 94 14.34 -14.06 -4.92
C CYS A 94 14.91 -15.39 -5.44
N PRO A 95 16.15 -15.77 -5.08
CA PRO A 95 16.75 -17.02 -5.56
C PRO A 95 16.03 -18.26 -5.01
N MET A 96 15.38 -18.13 -3.86
CA MET A 96 14.62 -19.20 -3.22
C MET A 96 13.18 -19.29 -3.72
N GLN A 97 12.74 -18.38 -4.60
CA GLN A 97 11.36 -18.27 -5.08
C GLN A 97 10.32 -18.26 -3.93
N ASN A 98 10.72 -17.71 -2.79
CA ASN A 98 9.96 -17.78 -1.53
C ASN A 98 9.30 -16.44 -1.20
N ILE A 99 8.79 -15.78 -2.23
CA ILE A 99 8.02 -14.55 -2.11
C ILE A 99 6.72 -14.79 -2.88
N GLU A 100 5.60 -14.40 -2.28
CA GLU A 100 4.28 -14.59 -2.87
C GLU A 100 3.60 -13.24 -3.06
N ARG A 101 2.75 -13.14 -4.08
CA ARG A 101 1.89 -11.98 -4.32
C ARG A 101 0.61 -12.14 -3.51
N LEU A 102 0.26 -11.10 -2.76
CA LEU A 102 -1.00 -11.00 -2.02
C LEU A 102 -2.18 -10.67 -2.94
#